data_AF-A0A958RJN1-F1
#
_entry.id   AF-A0A958RJN1-F1
#
_cell.length_a   1.000
_cell.length_b   1.000
_cell.length_c   1.000
_cell.angle_alpha   90.00
_cell.angle_beta   90.00
_cell.angle_gamma   90.00
#
_symmetry.space_group_name_H-M   'P 1'
#
loop_
_entity.id
_entity.type
_entity.pdbx_description
1 polymer ?
#
loop_
_entity_poly.entity_id
_entity_poly.type
_entity_poly.pdbx_seq_one_letter_code
_entity_poly.pdbx_strand_id
1 'polypeptide(L)'
;RSLYVDFAGDVWPCCWIGAPVYFFEDEVQKRELRALINRYGKRFNSLHQHGIDEILDHRFFTNDLERSWVCGDESRLYTCGRTCGGEFEFTSFPGYGNNRLVRFVSE
;
A
#
# COMPACT_ATOMS: atom_id res chain seq x y z
N ARG A 1 -0.76 -17.25 6.01
CA ARG A 1 -0.96 -15.79 5.78
C ARG A 1 -0.64 -15.10 7.09
N SER A 2 0.04 -13.94 7.05
CA SER A 2 0.53 -13.24 8.24
C SER A 2 0.27 -11.75 8.10
N LEU A 3 0.10 -11.06 9.22
CA LEU A 3 0.01 -9.60 9.29
C LEU A 3 1.33 -9.04 9.82
N TYR A 4 1.61 -7.79 9.46
CA TYR A 4 2.69 -7.00 10.03
C TYR A 4 2.08 -5.95 10.95
N VAL A 5 2.53 -5.89 12.19
CA VAL A 5 2.21 -4.81 13.12
C VAL A 5 3.51 -4.06 13.37
N ASP A 6 3.53 -2.76 13.07
CA ASP A 6 4.72 -1.94 13.31
C ASP A 6 4.84 -1.52 14.78
N PHE A 7 5.94 -0.83 15.11
CA PHE A 7 6.19 -0.40 16.49
C PHE A 7 5.22 0.68 16.97
N ALA A 8 4.51 1.36 16.07
CA ALA A 8 3.48 2.35 16.40
C ALA A 8 2.10 1.71 16.58
N GLY A 9 1.98 0.39 16.41
CA GLY A 9 0.72 -0.35 16.54
C GLY A 9 -0.17 -0.27 15.32
N ASP A 10 0.35 0.13 14.16
CA ASP A 10 -0.40 0.12 12.91
C ASP A 10 -0.27 -1.23 12.21
N VAL A 11 -1.40 -1.73 11.69
CA VAL A 11 -1.53 -3.06 11.08
C VAL A 11 -1.44 -2.94 9.56
N TRP A 12 -0.57 -3.73 8.96
CA TRP A 12 -0.34 -3.79 7.52
C TRP A 12 -0.38 -5.24 7.04
N PRO A 13 -0.72 -5.50 5.77
CA PRO A 13 -0.75 -6.86 5.25
C PRO A 13 0.65 -7.47 5.11
N CYS A 14 1.70 -6.65 5.04
CA CYS A 14 3.09 -7.08 5.11
C CYS A 14 4.03 -5.92 5.45
N CYS A 15 5.27 -6.25 5.83
CA CYS A 15 6.29 -5.26 6.17
C CYS A 15 6.72 -4.38 4.99
N TRP A 16 6.62 -4.88 3.75
CA TRP A 16 6.98 -4.09 2.56
C TRP A 16 6.07 -2.86 2.38
N ILE A 17 4.79 -2.95 2.77
CA ILE A 17 3.87 -1.81 2.71
C ILE A 17 4.03 -0.90 3.92
N GLY A 18 4.20 -1.45 5.12
CA GLY A 18 4.24 -0.66 6.36
C GLY A 18 5.58 0.06 6.61
N ALA A 19 6.71 -0.61 6.36
CA ALA A 19 8.05 -0.08 6.68
C ALA A 19 8.40 1.27 6.00
N PRO A 20 7.97 1.57 4.76
CA PRO A 20 8.27 2.83 4.09
C PRO A 20 7.86 4.10 4.84
N VAL A 21 6.92 4.02 5.80
CA VAL A 21 6.54 5.19 6.62
C VAL A 21 7.74 5.75 7.40
N TYR A 22 8.70 4.89 7.74
CA TYR A 22 9.88 5.22 8.54
C TYR A 22 11.15 5.42 7.70
N PHE A 23 11.09 5.32 6.38
CA PHE A 23 12.26 5.55 5.53
C PHE A 23 12.63 7.04 5.55
N PHE A 24 13.91 7.36 5.47
CA PHE A 24 14.37 8.76 5.47
C PHE A 24 14.08 9.45 4.12
N GLU A 25 14.43 8.79 3.01
CA GLU A 25 14.29 9.34 1.66
C GLU A 25 12.85 9.30 1.14
N ASP A 26 12.52 10.19 0.18
CA ASP A 26 11.20 10.25 -0.46
C ASP A 26 11.12 9.30 -1.66
N GLU A 27 11.09 8.01 -1.38
CA GLU A 27 11.00 6.97 -2.40
C GLU A 27 9.57 6.73 -2.89
N VAL A 28 9.44 6.05 -4.03
CA VAL A 28 8.16 5.66 -4.64
C VAL A 28 7.25 4.91 -3.64
N GLN A 29 7.82 4.00 -2.84
CA GLN A 29 7.07 3.21 -1.86
C GLN A 29 6.50 4.09 -0.75
N LYS A 30 7.26 5.09 -0.29
CA LYS A 30 6.81 6.06 0.72
C LYS A 30 5.71 6.97 0.19
N ARG A 31 5.80 7.39 -1.07
CA ARG A 31 4.75 8.15 -1.75
C ARG A 31 3.46 7.33 -1.92
N GLU A 32 3.57 6.07 -2.32
CA GLU A 32 2.45 5.13 -2.40
C GLU A 32 1.78 4.94 -1.04
N LEU A 33 2.57 4.71 0.01
CA LEU A 33 2.05 4.56 1.37
C LEU A 33 1.32 5.82 1.86
N ARG A 34 1.89 7.01 1.61
CA ARG A 34 1.19 8.27 1.93
C ARG A 34 -0.14 8.39 1.19
N ALA A 35 -0.20 7.96 -0.07
CA ALA A 35 -1.44 7.96 -0.85
C ALA A 35 -2.49 7.02 -0.23
N LEU A 36 -2.09 5.80 0.15
CA LEU A 36 -2.93 4.85 0.88
C LEU A 36 -3.48 5.45 2.18
N ILE A 37 -2.60 6.04 3.00
CA ILE A 37 -2.95 6.65 4.29
C ILE A 37 -3.90 7.85 4.08
N ASN A 38 -3.68 8.66 3.06
CA ASN A 38 -4.57 9.78 2.74
C ASN A 38 -5.96 9.29 2.29
N ARG A 39 -6.02 8.21 1.51
CA ARG A 39 -7.26 7.64 1.00
C ARG A 39 -8.14 7.03 2.09
N TYR A 40 -7.54 6.32 3.04
CA TYR A 40 -8.29 5.59 4.08
C TYR A 40 -8.34 6.33 5.42
N GLY A 41 -7.53 7.37 5.59
CA GLY A 41 -7.44 8.16 6.82
C GLY A 41 -6.26 7.74 7.68
N LYS A 42 -5.62 8.70 8.37
CA LYS A 42 -4.32 8.51 9.03
C LYS A 42 -4.18 7.37 10.04
N ARG A 43 -5.30 6.87 10.57
CA ARG A 43 -5.32 5.88 11.67
C ARG A 43 -6.27 4.72 11.42
N PHE A 44 -6.72 4.53 10.17
CA PHE A 44 -7.71 3.51 9.81
C PHE A 44 -7.29 2.08 10.21
N ASN A 45 -5.98 1.86 10.33
CA ASN A 45 -5.37 0.58 10.66
C ASN A 45 -4.62 0.58 12.00
N SER A 46 -4.92 1.53 12.89
CA SER A 46 -4.23 1.69 14.18
C SER A 46 -4.91 0.90 15.29
N LEU A 47 -4.19 -0.02 15.95
CA LEU A 47 -4.70 -0.79 17.11
C LEU A 47 -5.00 0.08 18.34
N HIS A 48 -4.52 1.33 18.33
CA HIS A 48 -4.84 2.31 19.36
C HIS A 48 -6.22 2.96 19.19
N GLN A 49 -6.89 2.74 18.05
CA GLN A 49 -8.21 3.31 17.73
C GLN A 49 -9.26 2.24 17.46
N HIS A 50 -8.85 1.13 16.84
CA HIS A 50 -9.74 0.09 16.35
C HIS A 50 -9.34 -1.27 16.91
N GLY A 51 -10.32 -2.16 17.09
CA GLY A 51 -10.04 -3.58 17.34
C GLY A 51 -9.44 -4.24 16.10
N ILE A 52 -8.70 -5.34 16.27
CA ILE A 52 -8.09 -6.05 15.12
C ILE A 52 -9.15 -6.51 14.11
N ASP A 53 -10.32 -6.98 14.57
CA ASP A 53 -11.40 -7.44 13.69
C ASP A 53 -11.98 -6.27 12.86
N GLU A 54 -12.17 -5.10 13.48
CA GLU A 54 -12.62 -3.88 12.80
C GLU A 54 -11.61 -3.44 11.72
N ILE A 55 -10.32 -3.52 12.02
CA ILE A 55 -9.26 -3.22 11.05
C ILE A 55 -9.32 -4.21 9.88
N LEU A 56 -9.50 -5.50 10.15
CA LEU A 56 -9.54 -6.53 9.10
C LEU A 56 -10.82 -6.50 8.27
N ASP A 57 -11.93 -5.98 8.83
CA ASP A 57 -13.18 -5.74 8.11
C ASP A 57 -13.16 -4.45 7.27
N HIS A 58 -12.18 -3.57 7.49
CA HIS A 58 -12.03 -2.34 6.71
C HIS A 58 -11.83 -2.62 5.21
N ARG A 59 -12.42 -1.77 4.34
CA ARG A 59 -12.41 -1.92 2.86
C ARG A 59 -11.03 -2.14 2.24
N PHE A 60 -9.98 -1.63 2.88
CA PHE A 60 -8.61 -1.86 2.47
C PHE A 60 -8.26 -3.35 2.50
N PHE A 61 -8.54 -4.04 3.62
CA PHE A 61 -8.20 -5.45 3.80
C PHE A 61 -9.19 -6.40 3.10
N THR A 62 -10.46 -6.03 3.03
CA THR A 62 -11.53 -6.90 2.47
C THR A 62 -11.67 -6.81 0.96
N ASN A 63 -11.23 -5.73 0.31
CA ASN A 63 -11.42 -5.54 -1.14
C ASN A 63 -10.19 -4.94 -1.81
N ASP A 64 -9.80 -3.72 -1.43
CA ASP A 64 -8.84 -2.93 -2.21
C ASP A 64 -7.44 -3.58 -2.24
N LEU A 65 -7.05 -4.30 -1.18
CA LEU A 65 -5.81 -5.08 -1.14
C LEU A 65 -5.82 -6.24 -2.13
N GLU A 66 -6.91 -6.99 -2.24
CA GLU A 66 -7.03 -8.07 -3.22
C GLU A 66 -6.99 -7.50 -4.65
N ARG A 67 -7.76 -6.45 -4.90
CA ARG A 67 -7.80 -5.75 -6.18
C ARG A 67 -6.45 -5.17 -6.57
N SER A 68 -5.60 -4.81 -5.60
CA SER A 68 -4.26 -4.28 -5.87
C SER A 68 -3.31 -5.24 -6.58
N TRP A 69 -3.66 -6.52 -6.70
CA TRP A 69 -2.87 -7.50 -7.45
C TRP A 69 -3.25 -7.59 -8.94
N VAL A 70 -4.35 -6.95 -9.35
CA VAL A 70 -4.83 -7.00 -10.73
C VAL A 70 -3.91 -6.18 -11.65
N CYS A 71 -3.27 -6.86 -12.59
CA CYS A 71 -2.44 -6.22 -13.61
C CYS A 71 -3.27 -5.25 -14.46
N GLY A 72 -2.75 -4.05 -14.69
CA GLY A 72 -3.45 -3.05 -15.51
C GLY A 72 -4.53 -2.25 -14.78
N ASP A 73 -4.86 -2.57 -13.53
CA ASP A 73 -5.72 -1.72 -12.70
C ASP A 73 -4.93 -0.52 -12.15
N GLU A 74 -5.60 0.61 -11.93
CA GLU A 74 -5.02 1.79 -11.30
C GLU A 74 -4.84 1.61 -9.79
N SER A 75 -5.59 0.69 -9.17
CA SER A 75 -5.43 0.32 -7.76
C SER A 75 -4.21 -0.56 -7.49
N ARG A 76 -3.44 -0.93 -8.52
CA ARG A 76 -2.28 -1.79 -8.37
C ARG A 76 -1.22 -1.13 -7.50
N LEU A 77 -0.86 -1.80 -6.40
CA LEU A 77 0.23 -1.36 -5.55
C LEU A 77 1.57 -1.72 -6.19
N TYR A 78 2.35 -0.69 -6.50
CA TYR A 78 3.72 -0.79 -6.99
C TYR A 78 4.56 -1.68 -6.10
N THR A 79 4.48 -1.48 -4.78
CA THR A 79 5.27 -2.24 -3.80
C THR A 79 4.96 -3.73 -3.86
N CYS A 80 3.68 -4.11 -3.97
CA CYS A 80 3.28 -5.51 -4.09
C CYS A 80 3.79 -6.14 -5.39
N GLY A 81 3.62 -5.44 -6.52
CA GLY A 81 4.08 -5.90 -7.82
C GLY A 81 5.60 -6.08 -7.89
N ARG A 82 6.36 -5.11 -7.37
CA ARG A 82 7.83 -5.11 -7.39
C ARG A 82 8.42 -6.22 -6.51
N THR A 83 7.87 -6.45 -5.33
CA THR A 83 8.50 -7.31 -4.32
C THR A 83 8.04 -8.77 -4.41
N CYS A 84 6.75 -8.98 -4.68
CA CYS A 84 6.12 -10.30 -4.60
C CYS A 84 5.42 -10.71 -5.89
N GLY A 85 5.35 -9.83 -6.91
CA GLY A 85 4.74 -10.14 -8.19
C GLY A 85 5.56 -11.16 -8.99
N GLY A 86 4.88 -12.10 -9.66
CA GLY A 86 5.53 -13.11 -10.52
C GLY A 86 5.89 -12.60 -11.92
N GLU A 87 5.24 -11.55 -12.39
CA GLU A 87 5.54 -10.91 -13.67
C GLU A 87 6.45 -9.70 -13.44
N PHE A 88 7.75 -9.92 -13.58
CA PHE A 88 8.78 -8.89 -13.51
C PHE A 88 8.83 -8.11 -14.84
N GLU A 89 7.75 -7.42 -15.21
CA GLU A 89 7.86 -6.39 -16.25
C GLU A 89 8.55 -5.18 -15.63
N PHE A 90 9.84 -5.05 -15.95
CA PHE A 90 10.64 -3.87 -15.67
C PHE A 90 9.91 -2.67 -16.30
N THR A 91 9.14 -1.91 -15.51
CA THR A 91 8.57 -0.62 -15.92
C THR A 91 9.68 0.43 -15.98
N SER A 92 10.70 0.18 -16.81
CA SER A 92 11.69 1.15 -17.27
C SER A 92 11.28 1.80 -18.59
N PHE A 93 10.03 1.62 -19.05
CA PHE A 93 9.52 2.46 -20.13
C PHE A 93 9.43 3.92 -19.63
N PRO A 94 10.13 4.86 -20.31
CA PRO A 94 10.02 6.27 -19.99
C PRO A 94 8.57 6.69 -20.26
N GLY A 95 7.79 6.87 -19.20
CA GLY A 95 6.36 7.22 -19.25
C GLY A 95 5.45 6.42 -18.32
N TYR A 96 5.87 5.23 -17.85
CA TYR A 96 5.00 4.37 -17.01
C TYR A 96 5.20 4.59 -15.50
N GLY A 97 6.41 4.99 -15.07
CA GLY A 97 6.80 5.07 -13.66
C GLY A 97 6.37 6.32 -12.88
N ASN A 98 5.72 7.30 -13.52
CA ASN A 98 5.24 8.52 -12.82
C ASN A 98 3.73 8.75 -12.95
N ASN A 99 3.10 8.39 -14.07
CA ASN A 99 1.71 8.76 -14.31
C ASN A 99 0.68 7.97 -13.51
N ARG A 100 0.99 6.74 -13.05
CA ARG A 100 0.02 5.93 -12.29
C ARG A 100 0.05 6.17 -10.77
N LEU A 101 1.22 6.46 -10.21
CA LEU A 101 1.30 7.03 -8.85
C LEU A 101 0.56 8.37 -8.80
N VAL A 102 0.63 9.18 -9.86
CA VAL A 102 -0.17 10.41 -9.96
C VAL A 102 -1.66 10.09 -9.93
N ARG A 103 -2.14 9.06 -10.66
CA ARG A 103 -3.57 8.67 -10.65
C ARG A 103 -4.06 8.09 -9.31
N PHE A 104 -3.28 7.27 -8.62
CA PHE A 104 -3.65 6.79 -7.27
C PHE A 104 -3.63 7.93 -6.22
N VAL A 105 -2.96 9.05 -6.49
CA VAL A 105 -2.81 10.22 -5.60
C VAL A 105 -3.80 11.36 -5.93
N SER A 106 -4.53 11.30 -7.05
CA SER A 106 -5.34 12.43 -7.56
C SER A 106 -6.86 12.30 -7.47
N GLU A 107 -7.37 11.39 -6.63
CA GLU A 107 -8.79 11.34 -6.21
C GLU A 107 -8.94 11.31 -4.69
#